data_AF-A0A9X0A6Q4-F1
#
_entry.id   AF-A0A9X0A6Q4-F1
#
_cell.length_a   1.000
_cell.length_b   1.000
_cell.length_c   1.000
_cell.angle_alpha   90.00
_cell.angle_beta   90.00
_cell.angle_gamma   90.00
#
_symmetry.space_group_name_H-M   'P 1'
#
loop_
_entity.id
_entity.type
_entity.pdbx_description
1 polymer ?
#
loop_
_entity_poly.entity_id
_entity_poly.type
_entity_poly.pdbx_seq_one_letter_code
_entity_poly.pdbx_strand_id
1 'polypeptide(L)'
;MAIFSLRLQRITLYSLIALMVILVYQIYNHGDQLVKKQNERRDGDLTKNLQSNNVRSNMKEAVTEQPKEPAKRRESRKPDRAPPLLQKEVKRLKSRINTKDELIERLTAQLEKEKTQAETFKQEVGNLKVQNAELLAEVESNSIGENSGKMSDQTPAPAKDFSTNMKTSAKVTDIQVSERIQFQSFAKTHLFELSPRRKPKEYIFHGQNVNTRRVKSGERHLLDAQDIAVDFINKNTSYHVTRDNVVDGVYRIDINTGIDYELYFKDPATNKFITARLIRPLGLIQPVAIPDNSKKPNELINLILPLSGRLERFQQFVDMFVEVCIKTDKNVFLTVVLYGASDFNHVKTTLKDLEATYGFKKYQLIMRDKPFSRGRALHDGVMYWSGSPSNVLMFFCDVDITFRPDFLRRCRMYTRRKKKVYYPMVFSLFNPKNVYEDGNIPLPAEQLKVERTHGFWREYGFGMTCQYRADYLRVGGFDLNIEGWGSEDLGLYQRYLQQANTRIIRAPDRDLFHHFHDKKCDPNLTRRTVSIMPWI
;
A
#
# COMPACT_ATOMS: atom_id res chain seq x y z
N MET A 1 21.22 18.06 -51.27
CA MET A 1 19.80 18.33 -50.95
C MET A 1 19.32 17.77 -49.60
N ALA A 2 19.93 16.72 -49.03
CA ALA A 2 19.46 16.12 -47.76
C ALA A 2 19.70 16.94 -46.47
N ILE A 3 20.71 17.81 -46.43
CA ILE A 3 21.02 18.62 -45.23
C ILE A 3 20.05 19.81 -45.08
N PHE A 4 19.55 20.36 -46.19
CA PHE A 4 18.53 21.41 -46.18
C PHE A 4 17.18 20.91 -45.63
N SER A 5 16.85 19.63 -45.86
CA SER A 5 15.62 18.99 -45.38
C SER A 5 15.53 18.92 -43.84
N LEU A 6 16.62 18.56 -43.16
CA LEU A 6 16.66 18.43 -41.70
C LEU A 6 16.58 19.76 -40.95
N ARG A 7 17.18 20.83 -41.51
CA ARG A 7 17.04 22.17 -40.93
C ARG A 7 15.63 22.71 -41.11
N LEU A 8 15.02 22.49 -42.27
CA LEU A 8 13.63 22.89 -42.52
C LEU A 8 12.66 22.14 -41.61
N GLN A 9 12.86 20.83 -41.40
CA GLN A 9 12.06 20.02 -40.47
C GLN A 9 12.19 20.45 -38.99
N ARG A 10 13.38 20.88 -38.57
CA ARG A 10 13.56 21.42 -37.21
C ARG A 10 12.88 22.78 -37.06
N ILE A 11 13.01 23.65 -38.05
CA ILE A 11 12.35 24.96 -38.04
C ILE A 11 10.83 24.80 -38.03
N THR A 12 10.27 23.89 -38.83
CA THR A 12 8.82 23.62 -38.79
C THR A 12 8.37 23.04 -37.46
N LEU A 13 9.16 22.15 -36.84
CA LEU A 13 8.86 21.62 -35.51
C LEU A 13 8.88 22.72 -34.43
N TYR A 14 9.87 23.61 -34.45
CA TYR A 14 9.94 24.73 -33.50
C TYR A 14 8.80 25.72 -33.71
N SER A 15 8.43 26.01 -34.96
CA SER A 15 7.28 26.86 -35.28
C SER A 15 5.95 26.23 -34.83
N LEU A 16 5.79 24.92 -34.95
CA LEU A 16 4.61 24.19 -34.45
C LEU A 16 4.51 24.21 -32.92
N ILE A 17 5.65 24.06 -32.23
CA ILE A 17 5.69 24.15 -30.75
C ILE A 17 5.35 25.58 -30.31
N ALA A 18 5.89 26.60 -30.98
CA ALA A 18 5.56 28.00 -30.68
C ALA A 18 4.07 28.29 -30.91
N LEU A 19 3.49 27.80 -32.01
CA LEU A 19 2.05 27.90 -32.28
C LEU A 19 1.20 27.20 -31.22
N MET A 20 1.61 26.02 -30.76
CA MET A 20 0.93 25.30 -29.67
C MET A 20 0.96 26.08 -28.35
N VAL A 21 2.09 26.69 -28.01
CA VAL A 21 2.20 27.52 -26.80
C VAL A 21 1.32 28.76 -26.91
N ILE A 22 1.28 29.40 -28.09
CA ILE A 22 0.40 30.55 -28.34
C ILE A 22 -1.08 30.14 -28.26
N LEU A 23 -1.45 28.98 -28.83
CA LEU A 23 -2.82 28.44 -28.74
C LEU A 23 -3.21 28.11 -27.30
N VAL A 24 -2.34 27.48 -26.52
CA VAL A 24 -2.60 27.19 -25.09
C VAL A 24 -2.74 28.50 -24.31
N TYR A 25 -1.91 29.50 -24.59
CA TYR A 25 -2.00 30.81 -23.96
C TYR A 25 -3.29 31.55 -24.36
N GLN A 26 -3.69 31.48 -25.62
CA GLN A 26 -4.96 32.04 -26.10
C GLN A 26 -6.16 31.32 -25.50
N ILE A 27 -6.15 29.99 -25.40
CA ILE A 27 -7.20 29.20 -24.74
C ILE A 27 -7.29 29.54 -23.25
N TYR A 28 -6.15 29.71 -22.58
CA TYR A 28 -6.11 30.09 -21.17
C TYR A 28 -6.69 31.49 -20.94
N ASN A 29 -6.28 32.48 -21.75
CA ASN A 29 -6.80 33.84 -21.64
C ASN A 29 -8.26 33.97 -22.11
N HIS A 30 -8.69 33.23 -23.15
CA HIS A 30 -10.11 33.22 -23.55
C HIS A 30 -10.98 32.46 -22.55
N GLY A 31 -10.44 31.42 -21.91
CA GLY A 31 -11.10 30.69 -20.83
C GLY A 31 -11.39 31.59 -19.64
N ASP A 32 -10.43 32.43 -19.24
CA ASP A 32 -10.61 33.40 -18.14
C ASP A 32 -11.66 34.47 -18.50
N GLN A 33 -11.70 34.93 -19.76
CA GLN A 33 -12.74 35.84 -20.22
C GLN A 33 -14.12 35.19 -20.30
N LEU A 34 -14.22 33.92 -20.69
CA LEU A 34 -15.50 33.19 -20.71
C LEU A 34 -16.03 32.96 -19.29
N VAL A 35 -15.15 32.65 -18.32
CA VAL A 35 -15.51 32.51 -16.90
C VAL A 35 -15.95 33.85 -16.31
N LYS A 36 -15.28 34.96 -16.62
CA LYS A 36 -15.73 36.30 -16.23
C LYS A 36 -17.09 36.66 -16.84
N LYS A 37 -17.29 36.42 -18.13
CA LYS A 37 -18.56 36.69 -18.82
C LYS A 37 -19.71 35.81 -18.31
N GLN A 38 -19.41 34.59 -17.84
CA GLN A 38 -20.39 33.69 -17.22
C GLN A 38 -20.74 34.12 -15.79
N ASN A 39 -19.79 34.70 -15.04
CA ASN A 39 -20.02 35.26 -13.71
C ASN A 39 -20.79 36.60 -13.80
N GLU A 40 -20.48 37.47 -14.76
CA GLU A 40 -21.24 38.70 -15.03
C GLU A 40 -22.67 38.41 -15.52
N ARG A 41 -22.88 37.35 -16.32
CA ARG A 41 -24.24 36.88 -16.66
C ARG A 41 -24.99 36.32 -15.45
N ARG A 42 -24.29 35.65 -14.52
CA ARG A 42 -24.89 35.13 -13.28
C ARG A 42 -25.32 36.25 -12.33
N ASP A 43 -24.50 37.29 -12.18
CA ASP A 43 -24.86 38.48 -11.40
C ASP A 43 -25.93 39.34 -12.08
N GLY A 44 -25.93 39.40 -13.42
CA GLY A 44 -26.97 40.05 -14.21
C GLY A 44 -28.34 39.35 -14.13
N ASP A 45 -28.36 38.02 -14.09
CA ASP A 45 -29.60 37.24 -13.87
C ASP A 45 -30.07 37.30 -12.42
N LEU A 46 -29.16 37.43 -11.44
CA LEU A 46 -29.52 37.61 -10.04
C LEU A 46 -30.17 38.99 -9.82
N THR A 47 -29.63 40.04 -10.43
CA THR A 47 -30.17 41.41 -10.35
C THR A 47 -31.46 41.60 -11.14
N LYS A 48 -31.61 40.96 -12.31
CA LYS A 48 -32.90 40.91 -13.04
C LYS A 48 -33.98 40.13 -12.31
N ASN A 49 -33.65 39.04 -11.61
CA ASN A 49 -34.61 38.30 -10.78
C ASN A 49 -35.02 39.07 -9.51
N LEU A 50 -34.13 39.91 -8.97
CA LEU A 50 -34.46 40.83 -7.87
C LEU A 50 -35.37 41.99 -8.32
N GLN A 51 -35.20 42.51 -9.54
CA GLN A 51 -36.08 43.55 -10.08
C GLN A 51 -37.41 43.00 -10.61
N SER A 52 -37.45 41.80 -11.22
CA SER A 52 -38.71 41.20 -11.70
C SER A 52 -39.65 40.79 -10.56
N ASN A 53 -39.09 40.39 -9.40
CA ASN A 53 -39.86 40.09 -8.20
C ASN A 53 -40.45 41.35 -7.52
N ASN A 54 -39.87 42.54 -7.75
CA ASN A 54 -40.42 43.82 -7.28
C ASN A 54 -41.45 44.44 -8.24
N VAL A 55 -41.46 44.05 -9.52
CA VAL A 55 -42.48 44.53 -10.49
C VAL A 55 -43.72 43.65 -10.49
N ARG A 56 -43.60 42.37 -10.09
CA ARG A 56 -44.74 41.44 -10.04
C ARG A 56 -45.71 41.66 -8.87
N SER A 57 -45.38 42.54 -7.91
CA SER A 57 -46.28 42.91 -6.81
C SER A 57 -47.23 44.07 -7.15
N ASN A 58 -47.18 44.64 -8.36
CA ASN A 58 -47.96 45.84 -8.74
C ASN A 58 -48.92 45.65 -9.93
N MET A 59 -49.45 44.44 -10.16
CA MET A 59 -50.59 44.28 -11.08
C MET A 59 -51.40 43.02 -10.76
N LYS A 60 -52.47 43.19 -9.98
CA LYS A 60 -53.79 42.55 -10.13
C LYS A 60 -54.60 42.73 -8.83
N GLU A 61 -55.28 43.86 -8.73
CA GLU A 61 -56.60 43.90 -8.11
C GLU A 61 -57.45 44.88 -8.91
N ALA A 62 -58.45 44.35 -9.61
CA ALA A 62 -59.50 45.11 -10.24
C ALA A 62 -60.84 44.46 -9.86
N VAL A 63 -61.56 45.15 -8.98
CA VAL A 63 -63.02 45.40 -8.96
C VAL A 63 -63.90 44.14 -8.84
N THR A 64 -64.68 43.92 -7.77
CA THR A 64 -65.92 44.63 -7.38
C THR A 64 -66.27 44.13 -5.96
N GLU A 65 -66.58 44.96 -4.95
CA GLU A 65 -67.95 45.25 -4.50
C GLU A 65 -67.97 46.32 -3.38
N GLN A 66 -68.97 47.18 -3.44
CA GLN A 66 -69.42 48.14 -2.41
C GLN A 66 -70.80 47.66 -1.86
N PRO A 67 -71.41 48.22 -0.79
CA PRO A 67 -70.96 49.28 0.15
C PRO A 67 -71.22 48.96 1.65
N LYS A 68 -70.56 49.69 2.57
CA LYS A 68 -71.21 50.43 3.69
C LYS A 68 -70.20 51.15 4.61
N GLU A 69 -70.39 52.46 4.73
CA GLU A 69 -69.83 53.43 5.68
C GLU A 69 -70.61 53.45 7.04
N PRO A 70 -70.26 54.25 8.09
CA PRO A 70 -69.00 54.96 8.36
C PRO A 70 -68.47 54.88 9.83
N ALA A 71 -67.16 55.16 9.95
CA ALA A 71 -66.45 55.95 10.96
C ALA A 71 -66.59 55.72 12.49
N LYS A 72 -65.47 55.35 13.14
CA LYS A 72 -64.87 56.10 14.27
C LYS A 72 -63.37 55.78 14.44
N ARG A 73 -62.66 56.75 15.01
CA ARG A 73 -61.26 57.13 14.72
C ARG A 73 -60.27 56.59 15.76
N ARG A 74 -59.13 56.08 15.26
CA ARG A 74 -57.77 55.98 15.84
C ARG A 74 -57.54 55.23 17.17
N GLU A 75 -56.92 54.05 17.04
CA GLU A 75 -55.75 53.66 17.84
C GLU A 75 -54.83 52.75 16.99
N SER A 76 -53.53 53.03 17.03
CA SER A 76 -52.48 52.42 16.19
C SER A 76 -52.24 50.95 16.54
N ARG A 77 -52.58 50.03 15.63
CA ARG A 77 -52.20 48.61 15.71
C ARG A 77 -50.74 48.41 15.28
N LYS A 78 -50.04 47.60 16.08
CA LYS A 78 -48.66 47.12 15.91
C LYS A 78 -48.47 46.41 14.55
N PRO A 79 -47.25 46.41 13.96
CA PRO A 79 -46.98 45.62 12.77
C PRO A 79 -47.05 44.12 13.12
N ASP A 80 -47.74 43.37 12.26
CA ASP A 80 -48.02 41.95 12.41
C ASP A 80 -46.76 41.13 12.68
N ARG A 81 -46.81 40.31 13.73
CA ARG A 81 -45.77 39.31 14.05
C ARG A 81 -45.73 38.29 12.91
N ALA A 82 -44.57 38.16 12.27
CA ALA A 82 -44.26 37.02 11.42
C ALA A 82 -44.55 35.69 12.15
N PRO A 83 -45.04 34.63 11.45
CA PRO A 83 -45.46 33.38 12.08
C PRO A 83 -44.40 32.84 13.06
N PRO A 84 -44.78 32.35 14.26
CA PRO A 84 -43.83 31.96 15.32
C PRO A 84 -42.77 30.96 14.86
N LEU A 85 -43.11 30.09 13.89
CA LEU A 85 -42.22 29.10 13.29
C LEU A 85 -41.13 29.74 12.41
N LEU A 86 -41.47 30.76 11.62
CA LEU A 86 -40.50 31.46 10.77
C LEU A 86 -39.49 32.28 11.61
N GLN A 87 -39.94 32.91 12.69
CA GLN A 87 -39.03 33.62 13.60
C GLN A 87 -38.06 32.67 14.31
N LYS A 88 -38.54 31.47 14.68
CA LYS A 88 -37.71 30.43 15.30
C LYS A 88 -36.65 29.90 14.33
N GLU A 89 -37.02 29.67 13.06
CA GLU A 89 -36.09 29.16 12.05
C GLU A 89 -35.07 30.22 11.61
N VAL A 90 -35.46 31.49 11.47
CA VAL A 90 -34.53 32.59 11.21
C VAL A 90 -33.54 32.77 12.36
N LYS A 91 -34.00 32.66 13.62
CA LYS A 91 -33.11 32.72 14.79
C LYS A 91 -32.12 31.55 14.81
N ARG A 92 -32.58 30.34 14.45
CA ARG A 92 -31.74 29.14 14.33
C ARG A 92 -30.69 29.28 13.22
N LEU A 93 -31.08 29.80 12.05
CA LEU A 93 -30.16 30.01 10.92
C LEU A 93 -29.12 31.09 11.24
N LYS A 94 -29.51 32.20 11.87
CA LYS A 94 -28.56 33.23 12.34
C LYS A 94 -27.55 32.67 13.33
N SER A 95 -28.00 31.84 14.28
CA SER A 95 -27.08 31.16 15.21
C SER A 95 -26.09 30.25 14.49
N ARG A 96 -26.52 29.51 13.46
CA ARG A 96 -25.64 28.65 12.66
C ARG A 96 -24.63 29.43 11.81
N ILE A 97 -25.02 30.60 11.29
CA ILE A 97 -24.13 31.48 10.53
C ILE A 97 -23.05 32.02 11.46
N ASN A 98 -23.43 32.56 12.62
CA ASN A 98 -22.47 33.08 13.60
C ASN A 98 -21.46 32.00 14.04
N THR A 99 -21.91 30.77 14.31
CA THR A 99 -20.98 29.66 14.65
C THR A 99 -20.04 29.29 13.51
N LYS A 100 -20.45 29.48 12.24
CA LYS A 100 -19.57 29.25 11.09
C LYS A 100 -18.55 30.37 10.95
N ASP A 101 -18.95 31.61 11.18
CA ASP A 101 -18.04 32.76 11.12
C ASP A 101 -16.96 32.67 12.21
N GLU A 102 -17.33 32.28 13.43
CA GLU A 102 -16.37 32.00 14.51
C GLU A 102 -15.40 30.84 14.16
N LEU A 103 -15.88 29.81 13.46
CA LEU A 103 -15.04 28.69 13.03
C LEU A 103 -14.07 29.12 11.93
N ILE A 104 -14.52 29.94 10.98
CA ILE A 104 -13.67 30.49 9.92
C ILE A 104 -12.56 31.32 10.56
N GLU A 105 -12.88 32.20 11.49
CA GLU A 105 -11.89 33.04 12.17
C GLU A 105 -10.83 32.21 12.91
N ARG A 106 -11.24 31.15 13.63
CA ARG A 106 -10.30 30.21 14.28
C ARG A 106 -9.41 29.47 13.30
N LEU A 107 -9.97 28.99 12.19
CA LEU A 107 -9.21 28.27 11.16
C LEU A 107 -8.22 29.19 10.45
N THR A 108 -8.60 30.44 10.17
CA THR A 108 -7.71 31.44 9.59
C THR A 108 -6.55 31.78 10.53
N ALA A 109 -6.82 31.96 11.83
CA ALA A 109 -5.77 32.17 12.83
C ALA A 109 -4.82 30.96 12.94
N GLN A 110 -5.35 29.74 12.85
CA GLN A 110 -4.54 28.53 12.88
C GLN A 110 -3.68 28.37 11.62
N LEU A 111 -4.20 28.75 10.45
CA LEU A 111 -3.46 28.73 9.19
C LEU A 111 -2.27 29.70 9.22
N GLU A 112 -2.44 30.92 9.74
CA GLU A 112 -1.35 31.88 9.88
C GLU A 112 -0.29 31.43 10.89
N LYS A 113 -0.71 30.77 11.99
CA LYS A 113 0.24 30.13 12.92
C LYS A 113 1.04 29.00 12.28
N GLU A 114 0.43 28.20 11.42
CA GLU A 114 1.14 27.12 10.72
C GLU A 114 2.09 27.65 9.63
N LYS A 115 1.72 28.73 8.93
CA LYS A 115 2.61 29.40 7.97
C LYS A 115 3.87 29.94 8.64
N THR A 116 3.71 30.65 9.76
CA THR A 116 4.84 31.21 10.51
C THR A 116 5.78 30.10 11.02
N GLN A 117 5.22 28.98 11.50
CA GLN A 117 6.02 27.80 11.88
C GLN A 117 6.79 27.19 10.68
N ALA A 118 6.14 27.09 9.51
CA ALA A 118 6.78 26.58 8.30
C ALA A 118 7.94 27.47 7.84
N GLU A 119 7.83 28.79 8.00
CA GLU A 119 8.91 29.74 7.70
C GLU A 119 10.09 29.58 8.65
N THR A 120 9.84 29.43 9.96
CA THR A 120 10.92 29.15 10.93
C THR A 120 11.64 27.84 10.65
N PHE A 121 10.91 26.76 10.33
CA PHE A 121 11.54 25.48 9.96
C PHE A 121 12.33 25.59 8.66
N LYS A 122 11.87 26.39 7.70
CA LYS A 122 12.58 26.62 6.45
C LYS A 122 13.91 27.33 6.68
N GLN A 123 13.97 28.29 7.61
CA GLN A 123 15.21 28.93 8.02
C GLN A 123 16.15 27.95 8.74
N GLU A 124 15.63 27.14 9.66
CA GLU A 124 16.42 26.15 10.41
C GLU A 124 17.03 25.09 9.49
N VAL A 125 16.26 24.57 8.52
CA VAL A 125 16.76 23.66 7.49
C VAL A 125 17.80 24.33 6.59
N GLY A 126 17.68 25.63 6.34
CA GLY A 126 18.70 26.41 5.64
C GLY A 126 20.02 26.44 6.40
N ASN A 127 19.97 26.76 7.70
CA ASN A 127 21.14 26.83 8.56
C ASN A 127 21.84 25.46 8.70
N LEU A 128 21.06 24.38 8.91
CA LEU A 128 21.60 23.02 8.99
C LEU A 128 22.24 22.53 7.69
N LYS A 129 21.81 23.05 6.53
CA LYS A 129 22.45 22.76 5.25
C LYS A 129 23.81 23.46 5.11
N VAL A 130 23.91 24.71 5.56
CA VAL A 130 25.18 25.44 5.57
C VAL A 130 26.17 24.75 6.51
N GLN A 131 25.74 24.40 7.71
CA GLN A 131 26.58 23.72 8.70
C GLN A 131 27.05 22.34 8.20
N ASN A 132 26.20 21.58 7.49
CA ASN A 132 26.63 20.32 6.87
C ASN A 132 27.63 20.53 5.73
N ALA A 133 27.52 21.62 4.96
CA ALA A 133 28.48 21.93 3.91
C ALA A 133 29.85 22.30 4.49
N GLU A 134 29.88 23.02 5.61
CA GLU A 134 31.12 23.36 6.33
C GLU A 134 31.79 22.10 6.92
N LEU A 135 31.03 21.23 7.57
CA LEU A 135 31.55 19.96 8.11
C LEU A 135 32.07 19.02 7.01
N LEU A 136 31.43 19.00 5.83
CA LEU A 136 31.91 18.22 4.69
C LEU A 136 33.24 18.76 4.13
N ALA A 137 33.41 20.08 4.07
CA ALA A 137 34.67 20.69 3.67
C ALA A 137 35.80 20.42 4.68
N GLU A 138 35.48 20.38 5.97
CA GLU A 138 36.43 20.07 7.05
C GLU A 138 36.91 18.61 6.99
N VAL A 139 36.00 17.66 6.68
CA VAL A 139 36.34 16.24 6.47
C VAL A 139 37.20 16.02 5.22
N GLU A 140 36.96 16.76 4.12
CA GLU A 140 37.78 16.67 2.91
C GLU A 140 39.21 17.20 3.16
N SER A 141 39.36 18.25 3.97
CA SER A 141 40.67 18.82 4.31
C SER A 141 41.54 17.90 5.17
N ASN A 142 40.92 17.09 6.04
CA ASN A 142 41.61 16.13 6.91
C ASN A 142 42.02 14.82 6.22
N SER A 143 41.55 14.55 5.00
CA SER A 143 41.93 13.33 4.25
C SER A 143 43.19 13.44 3.39
N ILE A 144 43.82 14.62 3.30
CA ILE A 144 44.96 14.87 2.39
C ILE A 144 46.31 14.89 3.13
N GLY A 145 46.31 14.83 4.47
CA GLY A 145 47.52 14.98 5.28
C GLY A 145 48.02 13.72 5.97
N GLU A 146 48.33 12.63 5.26
CA GLU A 146 49.22 11.57 5.80
C GLU A 146 49.66 10.56 4.72
N ASN A 147 50.82 10.79 4.11
CA ASN A 147 51.87 9.79 3.85
C ASN A 147 52.98 10.36 2.95
N SER A 148 54.03 10.90 3.57
CA SER A 148 55.36 11.02 2.96
C SER A 148 56.33 10.10 3.71
N GLY A 149 56.62 8.93 3.14
CA GLY A 149 57.63 8.01 3.64
C GLY A 149 58.32 7.32 2.46
N LYS A 150 59.54 7.78 2.15
CA LYS A 150 60.43 7.24 1.11
C LYS A 150 60.75 5.76 1.35
N MET A 151 60.89 4.96 0.29
CA MET A 151 61.96 3.96 0.24
C MET A 151 62.36 3.61 -1.19
N SER A 152 63.68 3.50 -1.37
CA SER A 152 64.46 3.29 -2.59
C SER A 152 64.46 1.84 -3.09
N ASP A 153 64.85 1.71 -4.36
CA ASP A 153 65.06 0.52 -5.20
C ASP A 153 65.64 -0.75 -4.55
N GLN A 154 65.12 -1.91 -4.98
CA GLN A 154 65.90 -3.04 -5.55
C GLN A 154 64.97 -4.12 -6.17
N THR A 155 65.26 -4.49 -7.43
CA THR A 155 64.69 -5.56 -8.29
C THR A 155 65.42 -6.92 -8.12
N PRO A 156 65.08 -8.04 -8.81
CA PRO A 156 63.88 -8.88 -8.65
C PRO A 156 64.18 -10.43 -8.69
N ALA A 157 63.10 -11.24 -8.64
CA ALA A 157 62.93 -12.64 -9.12
C ALA A 157 63.12 -13.82 -8.13
N PRO A 158 62.60 -15.05 -8.43
CA PRO A 158 61.62 -15.46 -9.45
C PRO A 158 60.41 -16.26 -8.91
N ALA A 159 59.44 -16.43 -9.82
CA ALA A 159 58.25 -17.26 -9.71
C ALA A 159 58.54 -18.73 -9.38
N LYS A 160 57.64 -19.34 -8.57
CA LYS A 160 57.40 -20.78 -8.56
C LYS A 160 55.90 -21.02 -8.69
N ASP A 161 55.53 -21.61 -9.81
CA ASP A 161 54.29 -22.34 -10.01
C ASP A 161 54.14 -23.42 -8.94
N PHE A 162 52.97 -23.49 -8.31
CA PHE A 162 52.42 -24.75 -7.80
C PHE A 162 50.91 -24.74 -7.98
N SER A 163 50.48 -25.30 -9.11
CA SER A 163 49.17 -25.92 -9.25
C SER A 163 48.99 -26.96 -8.14
N THR A 164 48.03 -26.75 -7.24
CA THR A 164 47.41 -27.84 -6.49
C THR A 164 45.92 -27.59 -6.32
N ASN A 165 45.16 -28.60 -6.72
CA ASN A 165 43.73 -28.76 -6.55
C ASN A 165 43.28 -28.44 -5.11
N MET A 166 42.47 -27.39 -4.95
CA MET A 166 41.55 -27.31 -3.81
C MET A 166 40.12 -27.13 -4.32
N LYS A 167 39.34 -28.21 -4.13
CA LYS A 167 37.88 -28.19 -4.07
C LYS A 167 37.45 -27.06 -3.15
N THR A 168 37.05 -25.91 -3.71
CA THR A 168 36.51 -24.81 -2.94
C THR A 168 35.01 -25.00 -2.81
N SER A 169 34.64 -25.63 -1.70
CA SER A 169 33.38 -25.40 -0.99
C SER A 169 32.88 -23.97 -1.24
N ALA A 170 31.63 -23.83 -1.69
CA ALA A 170 30.98 -22.55 -1.91
C ALA A 170 31.10 -21.70 -0.63
N LYS A 171 32.00 -20.71 -0.65
CA LYS A 171 32.08 -19.68 0.40
C LYS A 171 30.77 -18.90 0.35
N VAL A 172 29.85 -19.27 1.23
CA VAL A 172 28.69 -18.45 1.60
C VAL A 172 29.27 -17.14 2.14
N THR A 173 29.25 -16.09 1.32
CA THR A 173 29.58 -14.75 1.77
C THR A 173 28.45 -14.27 2.68
N ASP A 174 28.75 -14.01 3.95
CA ASP A 174 27.83 -13.42 4.94
C ASP A 174 27.51 -11.96 4.59
N ILE A 175 26.79 -11.74 3.49
CA ILE A 175 26.31 -10.41 3.11
C ILE A 175 24.98 -10.18 3.80
N GLN A 176 24.98 -9.30 4.80
CA GLN A 176 23.80 -8.93 5.56
C GLN A 176 23.07 -7.78 4.87
N VAL A 177 21.90 -8.07 4.30
CA VAL A 177 21.05 -7.11 3.57
C VAL A 177 20.02 -6.50 4.52
N SER A 178 19.76 -5.19 4.40
CA SER A 178 18.79 -4.50 5.27
C SER A 178 17.38 -5.07 5.14
N GLU A 179 16.80 -5.52 6.26
CA GLU A 179 15.43 -6.07 6.31
C GLU A 179 14.33 -5.00 6.20
N ARG A 180 14.69 -3.71 6.25
CA ARG A 180 13.75 -2.60 6.02
C ARG A 180 13.40 -2.44 4.53
N ILE A 181 14.17 -3.05 3.63
CA ILE A 181 13.96 -2.91 2.20
C ILE A 181 12.93 -3.92 1.72
N GLN A 182 11.87 -3.39 1.10
CA GLN A 182 10.78 -4.18 0.54
C GLN A 182 11.24 -4.97 -0.69
N PHE A 183 10.75 -6.18 -0.80
CA PHE A 183 10.92 -7.04 -1.96
C PHE A 183 9.93 -6.67 -3.08
N GLN A 184 10.35 -6.88 -4.31
CA GLN A 184 9.53 -6.97 -5.51
C GLN A 184 9.33 -8.45 -5.82
N SER A 185 8.11 -8.85 -6.20
CA SER A 185 7.79 -10.23 -6.59
C SER A 185 7.78 -10.39 -8.11
N PHE A 186 8.08 -11.59 -8.57
CA PHE A 186 7.89 -12.02 -9.94
C PHE A 186 7.52 -13.52 -9.93
N ALA A 187 6.46 -13.89 -10.62
CA ALA A 187 6.02 -15.29 -10.76
C ALA A 187 5.94 -15.64 -12.24
N LYS A 188 5.97 -16.92 -12.61
CA LYS A 188 5.88 -17.34 -14.03
C LYS A 188 4.61 -16.82 -14.72
N THR A 189 3.52 -16.69 -13.97
CA THR A 189 2.24 -16.13 -14.43
C THR A 189 2.26 -14.61 -14.62
N HIS A 190 3.27 -13.91 -14.08
CA HIS A 190 3.32 -12.45 -13.97
C HIS A 190 4.75 -11.90 -14.05
N LEU A 191 5.63 -12.57 -14.80
CA LEU A 191 7.08 -12.31 -14.87
C LEU A 191 7.41 -10.95 -15.54
N PHE A 192 6.37 -10.21 -15.96
CA PHE A 192 6.43 -9.18 -17.01
C PHE A 192 5.52 -7.96 -16.77
N GLU A 193 5.23 -7.55 -15.53
CA GLU A 193 4.42 -6.34 -15.32
C GLU A 193 5.05 -5.29 -14.41
N LEU A 194 5.03 -4.07 -14.95
CA LEU A 194 5.69 -2.86 -14.47
C LEU A 194 5.47 -2.64 -12.97
N SER A 195 6.59 -2.54 -12.25
CA SER A 195 6.63 -1.93 -10.92
C SER A 195 5.82 -0.62 -10.95
N PRO A 196 4.92 -0.35 -9.98
CA PRO A 196 4.25 0.95 -9.88
C PRO A 196 5.25 2.09 -9.68
N ARG A 197 6.46 1.75 -9.22
CA ARG A 197 7.55 2.69 -9.03
C ARG A 197 8.04 3.20 -10.39
N ARG A 198 8.12 4.51 -10.52
CA ARG A 198 9.01 5.15 -11.49
C ARG A 198 10.36 4.45 -11.36
N LYS A 199 10.96 4.03 -12.48
CA LYS A 199 12.33 3.47 -12.55
C LYS A 199 13.17 4.21 -11.49
N PRO A 200 13.91 3.51 -10.61
CA PRO A 200 14.81 4.22 -9.70
C PRO A 200 15.61 5.20 -10.56
N LYS A 201 15.60 6.49 -10.21
CA LYS A 201 16.52 7.44 -10.86
C LYS A 201 17.86 6.76 -10.77
N GLU A 202 18.49 6.52 -11.93
CA GLU A 202 19.84 5.97 -11.96
C GLU A 202 20.67 6.87 -11.05
N TYR A 203 21.05 6.38 -9.88
CA TYR A 203 21.98 7.11 -9.03
C TYR A 203 23.32 7.00 -9.74
N ILE A 204 23.63 8.02 -10.53
CA ILE A 204 24.90 8.18 -11.22
C ILE A 204 25.93 8.46 -10.12
N PHE A 205 26.59 7.41 -9.64
CA PHE A 205 27.79 7.59 -8.82
C PHE A 205 28.94 8.03 -9.75
N HIS A 206 29.49 9.22 -9.50
CA HIS A 206 30.70 9.68 -10.18
C HIS A 206 31.88 8.78 -9.80
N GLY A 207 32.57 8.21 -10.79
CA GLY A 207 33.78 7.39 -10.60
C GLY A 207 33.67 5.90 -10.98
N GLN A 208 32.50 5.37 -11.35
CA GLN A 208 32.39 3.96 -11.78
C GLN A 208 32.64 3.75 -13.28
N ASN A 209 33.39 2.69 -13.61
CA ASN A 209 33.82 2.31 -14.95
C ASN A 209 32.64 2.13 -15.93
N VAL A 210 32.77 2.66 -17.14
CA VAL A 210 31.72 2.64 -18.19
C VAL A 210 31.31 1.22 -18.60
N ASN A 211 32.14 0.21 -18.32
CA ASN A 211 31.84 -1.20 -18.61
C ASN A 211 30.99 -1.92 -17.55
N THR A 212 30.91 -1.39 -16.31
CA THR A 212 29.96 -1.87 -15.29
C THR A 212 28.60 -1.15 -15.39
N ARG A 213 28.51 -0.15 -16.27
CA ARG A 213 27.42 0.83 -16.45
C ARG A 213 26.14 0.30 -17.10
N ARG A 214 25.97 -1.01 -17.23
CA ARG A 214 24.72 -1.57 -17.78
C ARG A 214 24.10 -2.54 -16.79
N VAL A 215 23.27 -2.02 -15.88
CA VAL A 215 22.06 -2.75 -15.47
C VAL A 215 21.20 -2.87 -16.73
N LYS A 216 21.49 -3.90 -17.54
CA LYS A 216 20.85 -4.13 -18.84
C LYS A 216 19.36 -4.41 -18.61
N SER A 217 18.48 -3.45 -18.93
CA SER A 217 17.01 -3.50 -18.77
C SER A 217 16.52 -3.88 -17.36
N GLY A 218 15.35 -3.39 -16.95
CA GLY A 218 14.78 -3.72 -15.64
C GLY A 218 14.43 -5.20 -15.42
N GLU A 219 14.70 -6.08 -16.40
CA GLU A 219 14.18 -7.45 -16.43
C GLU A 219 15.22 -8.49 -16.86
N ARG A 220 16.26 -8.15 -17.65
CA ARG A 220 17.28 -9.17 -18.04
C ARG A 220 18.03 -9.72 -16.83
N HIS A 221 18.20 -8.90 -15.78
CA HIS A 221 18.84 -9.38 -14.56
C HIS A 221 18.04 -10.50 -13.86
N LEU A 222 16.72 -10.59 -14.09
CA LEU A 222 15.89 -11.70 -13.59
C LEU A 222 16.15 -12.98 -14.38
N LEU A 223 16.30 -12.88 -15.70
CA LEU A 223 16.67 -14.02 -16.55
C LEU A 223 18.07 -14.51 -16.22
N ASP A 224 19.03 -13.60 -16.06
CA ASP A 224 20.39 -13.92 -15.60
C ASP A 224 20.35 -14.63 -14.24
N ALA A 225 19.52 -14.16 -13.30
CA ALA A 225 19.37 -14.79 -11.99
C ALA A 225 18.74 -16.19 -12.10
N GLN A 226 17.76 -16.39 -12.99
CA GLN A 226 17.18 -17.71 -13.25
C GLN A 226 18.21 -18.68 -13.82
N ASP A 227 19.05 -18.24 -14.76
CA ASP A 227 20.11 -19.08 -15.34
C ASP A 227 21.10 -19.55 -14.30
N ILE A 228 21.61 -18.60 -13.51
CA ILE A 228 22.57 -18.90 -12.46
C ILE A 228 21.93 -19.82 -11.40
N ALA A 229 20.65 -19.64 -11.08
CA ALA A 229 19.94 -20.54 -10.16
C ALA A 229 19.75 -21.95 -10.74
N VAL A 230 19.37 -22.07 -12.01
CA VAL A 230 19.19 -23.36 -12.69
C VAL A 230 20.52 -24.12 -12.71
N ASP A 231 21.58 -23.47 -13.16
CA ASP A 231 22.92 -24.02 -13.17
C ASP A 231 23.37 -24.46 -11.78
N PHE A 232 23.15 -23.60 -10.79
CA PHE A 232 23.51 -23.89 -9.40
C PHE A 232 22.73 -25.08 -8.82
N ILE A 233 21.43 -25.18 -9.07
CA ILE A 233 20.62 -26.30 -8.60
C ILE A 233 21.08 -27.60 -9.29
N ASN A 234 21.22 -27.59 -10.61
CA ASN A 234 21.53 -28.80 -11.38
C ASN A 234 22.96 -29.32 -11.14
N LYS A 235 23.92 -28.43 -10.84
CA LYS A 235 25.32 -28.82 -10.55
C LYS A 235 25.51 -29.28 -9.10
N ASN A 236 24.75 -28.72 -8.15
CA ASN A 236 24.98 -28.92 -6.73
C ASN A 236 23.95 -29.84 -6.04
N THR A 237 22.92 -30.29 -6.75
CA THR A 237 21.88 -31.18 -6.22
C THR A 237 21.56 -32.30 -7.20
N SER A 238 20.78 -33.29 -6.76
CA SER A 238 20.26 -34.34 -7.65
C SER A 238 19.06 -33.88 -8.49
N TYR A 239 18.57 -32.65 -8.29
CA TYR A 239 17.39 -32.13 -8.99
C TYR A 239 17.77 -31.61 -10.38
N HIS A 240 16.82 -31.71 -11.29
CA HIS A 240 16.99 -31.29 -12.67
C HIS A 240 15.86 -30.32 -13.03
N VAL A 241 16.16 -29.03 -12.95
CA VAL A 241 15.23 -27.94 -13.22
C VAL A 241 15.66 -27.14 -14.44
N THR A 242 14.69 -26.50 -15.09
CA THR A 242 14.89 -25.49 -16.12
C THR A 242 14.18 -24.19 -15.71
N ARG A 243 14.30 -23.13 -16.52
CA ARG A 243 13.55 -21.89 -16.31
C ARG A 243 12.04 -22.13 -16.24
N ASP A 244 11.54 -23.13 -16.97
CA ASP A 244 10.11 -23.44 -16.96
C ASP A 244 9.59 -23.96 -15.62
N ASN A 245 10.50 -24.45 -14.77
CA ASN A 245 10.18 -24.94 -13.44
C ASN A 245 10.17 -23.83 -12.39
N VAL A 246 10.50 -22.58 -12.74
CA VAL A 246 10.33 -21.43 -11.82
C VAL A 246 8.85 -21.24 -11.54
N VAL A 247 8.47 -21.27 -10.27
CA VAL A 247 7.10 -21.05 -9.81
C VAL A 247 6.91 -19.63 -9.32
N ASP A 248 7.87 -19.14 -8.54
CA ASP A 248 7.79 -17.83 -7.90
C ASP A 248 9.20 -17.28 -7.63
N GLY A 249 9.29 -16.00 -7.31
CA GLY A 249 10.54 -15.31 -7.09
C GLY A 249 10.33 -13.94 -6.44
N VAL A 250 11.27 -13.56 -5.58
CA VAL A 250 11.33 -12.21 -5.01
C VAL A 250 12.73 -11.65 -5.12
N TYR A 251 12.84 -10.34 -5.32
CA TYR A 251 14.12 -9.65 -5.28
C TYR A 251 14.00 -8.31 -4.57
N ARG A 252 15.09 -7.84 -3.96
CA ARG A 252 15.18 -6.48 -3.43
C ARG A 252 16.50 -5.85 -3.84
N ILE A 253 16.49 -4.53 -3.97
CA ILE A 253 17.69 -3.74 -4.30
C ILE A 253 18.09 -2.98 -3.04
N ASP A 254 19.28 -3.28 -2.55
CA ASP A 254 19.94 -2.60 -1.44
C ASP A 254 21.16 -1.86 -1.97
N ILE A 255 21.33 -0.61 -1.56
CA ILE A 255 22.38 0.26 -2.08
C ILE A 255 23.77 -0.25 -1.71
N ASN A 256 23.90 -0.91 -0.55
CA ASN A 256 25.18 -1.38 -0.02
C ASN A 256 25.51 -2.79 -0.52
N THR A 257 24.50 -3.66 -0.63
CA THR A 257 24.71 -5.09 -0.96
C THR A 257 24.39 -5.46 -2.40
N GLY A 258 23.73 -4.58 -3.15
CA GLY A 258 23.26 -4.84 -4.51
C GLY A 258 21.89 -5.52 -4.54
N ILE A 259 21.68 -6.47 -5.45
CA ILE A 259 20.38 -7.13 -5.65
C ILE A 259 20.35 -8.50 -4.98
N ASP A 260 19.44 -8.71 -4.05
CA ASP A 260 19.20 -9.97 -3.34
C ASP A 260 18.00 -10.68 -3.96
N TYR A 261 18.20 -11.90 -4.44
CA TYR A 261 17.18 -12.73 -5.09
C TYR A 261 16.87 -13.97 -4.26
N GLU A 262 15.59 -14.35 -4.27
CA GLU A 262 15.14 -15.64 -3.81
C GLU A 262 14.16 -16.22 -4.83
N LEU A 263 14.54 -17.36 -5.41
CA LEU A 263 13.83 -18.03 -6.49
C LEU A 263 13.28 -19.36 -6.00
N TYR A 264 12.06 -19.70 -6.42
CA TYR A 264 11.37 -20.93 -6.05
C TYR A 264 11.09 -21.76 -7.29
N PHE A 265 11.66 -22.95 -7.33
CA PHE A 265 11.50 -23.91 -8.41
C PHE A 265 10.64 -25.08 -7.94
N LYS A 266 9.97 -25.73 -8.88
CA LYS A 266 9.25 -26.97 -8.66
C LYS A 266 9.83 -28.07 -9.53
N ASP A 267 10.47 -29.02 -8.89
CA ASP A 267 11.09 -30.15 -9.58
C ASP A 267 10.01 -31.02 -10.26
N PRO A 268 10.12 -31.29 -11.56
CA PRO A 268 9.11 -32.03 -12.30
C PRO A 268 9.03 -33.49 -11.88
N ALA A 269 10.15 -34.10 -11.45
CA ALA A 269 10.21 -35.51 -11.10
C ALA A 269 9.63 -35.79 -9.70
N THR A 270 10.04 -35.01 -8.71
CA THR A 270 9.67 -35.24 -7.31
C THR A 270 8.52 -34.37 -6.81
N ASN A 271 8.07 -33.40 -7.61
CA ASN A 271 7.05 -32.41 -7.24
C ASN A 271 7.45 -31.57 -5.99
N LYS A 272 8.73 -31.59 -5.61
CA LYS A 272 9.28 -30.84 -4.48
C LYS A 272 9.63 -29.41 -4.88
N PHE A 273 9.51 -28.52 -3.90
CA PHE A 273 9.93 -27.13 -4.07
C PHE A 273 11.38 -26.94 -3.66
N ILE A 274 12.13 -26.26 -4.50
CA ILE A 274 13.56 -25.97 -4.32
C ILE A 274 13.71 -24.46 -4.28
N THR A 275 14.39 -23.95 -3.26
CA THR A 275 14.66 -22.52 -3.10
C THR A 275 16.12 -22.24 -3.40
N ALA A 276 16.39 -21.34 -4.35
CA ALA A 276 17.73 -20.82 -4.61
C ALA A 276 17.82 -19.37 -4.12
N ARG A 277 18.88 -19.07 -3.37
CA ARG A 277 19.19 -17.71 -2.94
C ARG A 277 20.45 -17.21 -3.64
N LEU A 278 20.32 -16.07 -4.31
CA LEU A 278 21.41 -15.46 -5.06
C LEU A 278 21.56 -14.00 -4.64
N ILE A 279 22.76 -13.47 -4.79
CA ILE A 279 23.01 -12.03 -4.66
C ILE A 279 23.81 -11.55 -5.86
N ARG A 280 23.49 -10.35 -6.33
CA ARG A 280 24.28 -9.61 -7.30
C ARG A 280 24.86 -8.40 -6.59
N PRO A 281 26.09 -8.47 -6.06
CA PRO A 281 26.82 -7.28 -5.64
C PRO A 281 27.07 -6.37 -6.86
N LEU A 282 27.96 -5.39 -6.75
CA LEU A 282 28.36 -4.48 -7.86
C LEU A 282 28.98 -5.18 -9.10
N GLY A 283 28.88 -6.51 -9.22
CA GLY A 283 29.37 -7.33 -10.32
C GLY A 283 28.44 -8.49 -10.69
N LEU A 284 28.96 -9.72 -10.63
CA LEU A 284 28.29 -10.94 -11.09
C LEU A 284 27.30 -11.49 -10.05
N ILE A 285 26.30 -12.23 -10.53
CA ILE A 285 25.35 -12.94 -9.66
C ILE A 285 26.05 -14.17 -9.06
N GLN A 286 25.95 -14.35 -7.75
CA GLN A 286 26.52 -15.47 -7.04
C GLN A 286 25.50 -16.12 -6.09
N PRO A 287 25.47 -17.45 -5.95
CA PRO A 287 24.67 -18.12 -4.93
C PRO A 287 25.17 -17.81 -3.51
N VAL A 288 24.25 -17.64 -2.56
CA VAL A 288 24.58 -17.33 -1.16
C VAL A 288 24.20 -18.43 -0.17
N ALA A 289 23.50 -19.47 -0.63
CA ALA A 289 23.14 -20.61 0.21
C ALA A 289 22.95 -21.85 -0.66
N ILE A 290 23.20 -23.04 -0.07
CA ILE A 290 22.86 -24.32 -0.71
C ILE A 290 21.36 -24.34 -1.01
N PRO A 291 20.92 -24.90 -2.16
CA PRO A 291 19.50 -24.99 -2.48
C PRO A 291 18.70 -25.69 -1.39
N ASP A 292 17.62 -25.07 -0.94
CA ASP A 292 16.79 -25.56 0.16
C ASP A 292 15.55 -26.28 -0.39
N ASN A 293 15.39 -27.56 -0.06
CA ASN A 293 14.23 -28.39 -0.42
C ASN A 293 13.31 -28.73 0.77
N SER A 294 13.52 -28.09 1.92
CA SER A 294 12.79 -28.39 3.17
C SER A 294 11.35 -27.86 3.19
N LYS A 295 10.93 -27.16 2.14
CA LYS A 295 9.61 -26.54 2.04
C LYS A 295 8.52 -27.61 1.94
N LYS A 296 7.58 -27.54 2.89
CA LYS A 296 6.42 -28.43 2.95
C LYS A 296 5.26 -27.79 2.20
N PRO A 297 4.92 -28.25 0.98
CA PRO A 297 3.90 -27.60 0.15
C PRO A 297 2.50 -27.67 0.75
N ASN A 298 2.24 -28.69 1.56
CA ASN A 298 0.94 -28.97 2.16
C ASN A 298 0.93 -28.74 3.67
N GLU A 299 1.83 -27.88 4.20
CA GLU A 299 1.81 -27.54 5.62
C GLU A 299 0.48 -26.87 6.01
N LEU A 300 -0.07 -27.22 7.16
CA LEU A 300 -1.32 -26.62 7.64
C LEU A 300 -1.16 -25.12 7.87
N ILE A 301 -2.06 -24.33 7.28
CA ILE A 301 -2.19 -22.89 7.60
C ILE A 301 -3.42 -22.70 8.48
N ASN A 302 -3.25 -22.08 9.65
CA ASN A 302 -4.35 -21.58 10.47
C ASN A 302 -4.69 -20.14 10.06
N LEU A 303 -5.84 -19.94 9.43
CA LEU A 303 -6.40 -18.63 9.12
C LEU A 303 -7.07 -18.08 10.37
N ILE A 304 -6.57 -16.96 10.89
CA ILE A 304 -7.13 -16.29 12.06
C ILE A 304 -7.91 -15.08 11.59
N LEU A 305 -9.23 -15.15 11.75
CA LEU A 305 -10.21 -14.20 11.24
C LEU A 305 -10.91 -13.49 12.41
N PRO A 306 -10.59 -12.21 12.68
CA PRO A 306 -11.36 -11.40 13.61
C PRO A 306 -12.66 -10.92 12.96
N LEU A 307 -13.80 -11.03 13.65
CA LEU A 307 -15.12 -10.70 13.11
C LEU A 307 -15.95 -9.88 14.11
N SER A 308 -16.62 -8.83 13.63
CA SER A 308 -17.62 -8.04 14.37
C SER A 308 -18.61 -7.36 13.42
N GLY A 309 -19.90 -7.67 13.52
CA GLY A 309 -21.01 -7.01 12.79
C GLY A 309 -21.05 -7.19 11.26
N ARG A 310 -19.96 -7.63 10.62
CA ARG A 310 -19.81 -7.72 9.15
C ARG A 310 -20.29 -9.05 8.57
N LEU A 311 -21.52 -9.47 8.88
CA LEU A 311 -22.05 -10.78 8.48
C LEU A 311 -22.11 -10.99 6.96
N GLU A 312 -22.47 -9.96 6.20
CA GLU A 312 -22.48 -10.04 4.73
C GLU A 312 -21.09 -10.32 4.14
N ARG A 313 -20.06 -9.64 4.67
CA ARG A 313 -18.67 -9.86 4.28
C ARG A 313 -18.16 -11.21 4.73
N PHE A 314 -18.62 -11.68 5.89
CA PHE A 314 -18.32 -13.02 6.37
C PHE A 314 -18.88 -14.09 5.41
N GLN A 315 -20.08 -13.91 4.88
CA GLN A 315 -20.62 -14.83 3.87
C GLN A 315 -19.77 -14.84 2.59
N GLN A 316 -19.40 -13.68 2.06
CA GLN A 316 -18.51 -13.57 0.89
C GLN A 316 -17.14 -14.23 1.15
N PHE A 317 -16.59 -14.05 2.36
CA PHE A 317 -15.38 -14.71 2.79
C PHE A 317 -15.55 -16.23 2.82
N VAL A 318 -16.67 -16.73 3.34
CA VAL A 318 -16.97 -18.17 3.40
C VAL A 318 -17.07 -18.77 2.00
N ASP A 319 -17.70 -18.08 1.04
CA ASP A 319 -17.80 -18.54 -0.34
C ASP A 319 -16.40 -18.67 -0.97
N MET A 320 -15.54 -17.66 -0.78
CA MET A 320 -14.13 -17.72 -1.20
C MET A 320 -13.37 -18.86 -0.48
N PHE A 321 -13.60 -19.02 0.83
CA PHE A 321 -12.95 -20.05 1.64
C PHE A 321 -13.32 -21.46 1.15
N VAL A 322 -14.56 -21.70 0.74
CA VAL A 322 -14.99 -22.96 0.14
C VAL A 322 -14.19 -23.27 -1.12
N GLU A 323 -14.14 -22.35 -2.08
CA GLU A 323 -13.45 -22.57 -3.35
C GLU A 323 -11.94 -22.73 -3.18
N VAL A 324 -11.32 -21.85 -2.41
CA VAL A 324 -9.86 -21.75 -2.31
C VAL A 324 -9.30 -22.68 -1.24
N CYS A 325 -9.88 -22.70 -0.04
CA CYS A 325 -9.32 -23.43 1.09
C CYS A 325 -9.85 -24.87 1.18
N ILE A 326 -11.15 -25.09 0.95
CA ILE A 326 -11.76 -26.43 1.10
C ILE A 326 -11.57 -27.26 -0.18
N LYS A 327 -11.98 -26.74 -1.34
CA LYS A 327 -11.95 -27.50 -2.61
C LYS A 327 -10.55 -27.60 -3.19
N THR A 328 -9.78 -26.49 -3.18
CA THR A 328 -8.48 -26.41 -3.87
C THR A 328 -7.31 -26.79 -2.96
N ASP A 329 -7.05 -26.05 -1.87
CA ASP A 329 -5.84 -26.23 -1.04
C ASP A 329 -5.91 -27.43 -0.07
N LYS A 330 -7.08 -27.64 0.56
CA LYS A 330 -7.40 -28.75 1.49
C LYS A 330 -6.62 -28.77 2.82
N ASN A 331 -5.59 -27.95 2.97
CA ASN A 331 -4.67 -27.94 4.12
C ASN A 331 -4.73 -26.61 4.87
N VAL A 332 -5.97 -26.22 5.20
CA VAL A 332 -6.29 -25.00 5.93
C VAL A 332 -7.14 -25.31 7.16
N PHE A 333 -6.94 -24.54 8.22
CA PHE A 333 -7.78 -24.49 9.41
C PHE A 333 -8.33 -23.06 9.57
N LEU A 334 -9.60 -22.91 9.95
CA LEU A 334 -10.23 -21.61 10.16
C LEU A 334 -10.48 -21.32 11.64
N THR A 335 -9.82 -20.30 12.17
CA THR A 335 -10.09 -19.74 13.50
C THR A 335 -10.88 -18.45 13.36
N VAL A 336 -12.16 -18.48 13.72
CA VAL A 336 -13.00 -17.28 13.79
C VAL A 336 -13.01 -16.76 15.22
N VAL A 337 -12.62 -15.49 15.41
CA VAL A 337 -12.71 -14.80 16.70
C VAL A 337 -13.80 -13.75 16.62
N LEU A 338 -14.97 -14.08 17.14
CA LEU A 338 -16.19 -13.30 17.00
C LEU A 338 -16.43 -12.39 18.21
N TYR A 339 -16.73 -11.13 17.92
CA TYR A 339 -17.15 -10.11 18.86
C TYR A 339 -18.62 -9.76 18.61
N GLY A 340 -19.43 -9.83 19.66
CA GLY A 340 -20.87 -9.56 19.61
C GLY A 340 -21.70 -10.83 19.68
N ALA A 341 -22.51 -10.95 20.74
CA ALA A 341 -23.35 -12.13 20.97
C ALA A 341 -24.50 -12.28 19.96
N SER A 342 -24.99 -11.17 19.38
CA SER A 342 -26.05 -11.17 18.36
C SER A 342 -25.70 -12.03 17.14
N ASP A 343 -24.43 -12.04 16.78
CA ASP A 343 -23.93 -12.64 15.54
C ASP A 343 -23.58 -14.13 15.73
N PHE A 344 -23.56 -14.61 16.98
CA PHE A 344 -23.10 -15.96 17.33
C PHE A 344 -23.86 -17.06 16.61
N ASN A 345 -25.19 -17.02 16.67
CA ASN A 345 -26.02 -18.06 16.08
C ASN A 345 -25.82 -18.11 14.56
N HIS A 346 -25.74 -16.97 13.89
CA HIS A 346 -25.51 -16.92 12.45
C HIS A 346 -24.15 -17.53 12.09
N VAL A 347 -23.06 -17.06 12.71
CA VAL A 347 -21.70 -17.55 12.43
C VAL A 347 -21.55 -19.04 12.77
N LYS A 348 -22.14 -19.48 13.89
CA LYS A 348 -22.13 -20.90 14.29
C LYS A 348 -22.86 -21.78 13.29
N THR A 349 -24.03 -21.35 12.80
CA THR A 349 -24.78 -22.07 11.77
C THR A 349 -23.99 -22.13 10.47
N THR A 350 -23.43 -21.02 9.99
CA THR A 350 -22.60 -21.00 8.77
C THR A 350 -21.42 -21.99 8.87
N LEU A 351 -20.73 -22.04 10.01
CA LEU A 351 -19.63 -23.00 10.22
C LEU A 351 -20.12 -24.46 10.27
N LYS A 352 -21.33 -24.70 10.81
CA LYS A 352 -21.95 -26.03 10.82
C LYS A 352 -22.43 -26.46 9.44
N ASP A 353 -22.90 -25.52 8.63
CA ASP A 353 -23.26 -25.78 7.23
C ASP A 353 -22.02 -26.18 6.42
N LEU A 354 -20.87 -25.54 6.64
CA LEU A 354 -19.61 -25.99 6.02
C LEU A 354 -19.25 -27.44 6.39
N GLU A 355 -19.51 -27.83 7.63
CA GLU A 355 -19.30 -29.21 8.10
C GLU A 355 -20.27 -30.19 7.44
N ALA A 356 -21.56 -29.85 7.36
CA ALA A 356 -22.60 -30.70 6.80
C ALA A 356 -22.49 -30.83 5.28
N THR A 357 -22.24 -29.73 4.57
CA THR A 357 -22.21 -29.68 3.10
C THR A 357 -20.89 -30.19 2.52
N TYR A 358 -19.75 -29.86 3.15
CA TYR A 358 -18.42 -30.16 2.60
C TYR A 358 -17.58 -31.12 3.46
N GLY A 359 -18.10 -31.59 4.60
CA GLY A 359 -17.34 -32.42 5.54
C GLY A 359 -16.19 -31.68 6.22
N PHE A 360 -16.21 -30.34 6.23
CA PHE A 360 -15.11 -29.53 6.73
C PHE A 360 -15.13 -29.39 8.26
N LYS A 361 -14.24 -30.11 8.94
CA LYS A 361 -14.13 -30.13 10.42
C LYS A 361 -12.97 -29.31 10.99
N LYS A 362 -12.19 -28.64 10.15
CA LYS A 362 -10.97 -27.91 10.55
C LYS A 362 -11.29 -26.44 10.87
N TYR A 363 -12.14 -26.20 11.86
CA TYR A 363 -12.46 -24.85 12.31
C TYR A 363 -12.60 -24.74 13.83
N GLN A 364 -12.45 -23.51 14.36
CA GLN A 364 -12.79 -23.16 15.73
C GLN A 364 -13.45 -21.79 15.78
N LEU A 365 -14.40 -21.62 16.70
CA LEU A 365 -15.09 -20.36 16.97
C LEU A 365 -14.77 -19.92 18.40
N ILE A 366 -14.16 -18.75 18.54
CA ILE A 366 -13.80 -18.13 19.82
C ILE A 366 -14.70 -16.91 20.01
N MET A 367 -15.44 -16.87 21.12
CA MET A 367 -16.34 -15.76 21.44
C MET A 367 -15.69 -14.75 22.37
N ARG A 368 -15.92 -13.47 22.11
CA ARG A 368 -15.54 -12.37 22.98
C ARG A 368 -16.71 -11.44 23.25
N ASP A 369 -16.93 -11.21 24.54
CA ASP A 369 -17.94 -10.28 25.05
C ASP A 369 -17.27 -8.99 25.55
N LYS A 370 -16.64 -8.26 24.63
CA LYS A 370 -15.97 -6.97 24.86
C LYS A 370 -16.10 -6.11 23.62
N PRO A 371 -15.83 -4.79 23.68
CA PRO A 371 -15.66 -3.97 22.49
C PRO A 371 -14.59 -4.56 21.56
N PHE A 372 -14.82 -4.43 20.26
CA PHE A 372 -13.91 -4.98 19.25
C PHE A 372 -12.51 -4.37 19.34
N SER A 373 -11.50 -5.23 19.42
CA SER A 373 -10.09 -4.89 19.19
C SER A 373 -9.48 -5.92 18.24
N ARG A 374 -9.00 -5.46 17.08
CA ARG A 374 -8.43 -6.33 16.04
C ARG A 374 -7.18 -7.05 16.56
N GLY A 375 -6.27 -6.32 17.17
CA GLY A 375 -5.03 -6.87 17.74
C GLY A 375 -5.32 -7.92 18.82
N ARG A 376 -6.30 -7.65 19.69
CA ARG A 376 -6.71 -8.61 20.72
C ARG A 376 -7.35 -9.86 20.12
N ALA A 377 -8.26 -9.68 19.16
CA ALA A 377 -8.91 -10.79 18.46
C ALA A 377 -7.90 -11.74 17.81
N LEU A 378 -6.95 -11.18 17.04
CA LEU A 378 -5.89 -11.97 16.41
C LEU A 378 -5.00 -12.66 17.45
N HIS A 379 -4.62 -11.95 18.52
CA HIS A 379 -3.84 -12.53 19.62
C HIS A 379 -4.54 -13.72 20.26
N ASP A 380 -5.83 -13.61 20.56
CA ASP A 380 -6.60 -14.69 21.17
C ASP A 380 -6.67 -15.90 20.24
N GLY A 381 -6.82 -15.70 18.92
CA GLY A 381 -6.74 -16.80 17.95
C GLY A 381 -5.37 -17.52 17.97
N VAL A 382 -4.28 -16.81 18.26
CA VAL A 382 -2.96 -17.43 18.46
C VAL A 382 -2.90 -18.20 19.77
N MET A 383 -3.42 -17.62 20.86
CA MET A 383 -3.30 -18.18 22.20
C MET A 383 -4.16 -19.43 22.38
N TYR A 384 -5.39 -19.41 21.87
CA TYR A 384 -6.33 -20.54 21.95
C TYR A 384 -6.08 -21.63 20.91
N TRP A 385 -5.04 -21.52 20.07
CA TRP A 385 -4.64 -22.60 19.19
C TRP A 385 -4.26 -23.86 19.99
N SER A 386 -5.07 -24.90 19.83
CA SER A 386 -4.88 -26.22 20.44
C SER A 386 -4.65 -27.33 19.40
N GLY A 387 -4.58 -26.98 18.12
CA GLY A 387 -4.38 -27.95 17.03
C GLY A 387 -2.95 -28.48 16.93
N SER A 388 -2.77 -29.50 16.09
CA SER A 388 -1.47 -30.09 15.78
C SER A 388 -1.00 -29.67 14.37
N PRO A 389 0.26 -29.20 14.20
CA PRO A 389 1.29 -29.05 15.23
C PRO A 389 1.06 -27.83 16.14
N SER A 390 1.63 -27.85 17.35
CA SER A 390 1.56 -26.71 18.30
C SER A 390 2.19 -25.43 17.73
N ASN A 391 3.23 -25.57 16.89
CA ASN A 391 3.84 -24.47 16.14
C ASN A 391 3.33 -24.46 14.69
N VAL A 392 2.05 -24.10 14.54
CA VAL A 392 1.36 -23.97 13.25
C VAL A 392 1.81 -22.71 12.50
N LEU A 393 1.75 -22.76 11.16
CA LEU A 393 1.84 -21.57 10.32
C LEU A 393 0.49 -20.84 10.37
N MET A 394 0.51 -19.56 10.66
CA MET A 394 -0.70 -18.74 10.81
C MET A 394 -0.75 -17.69 9.72
N PHE A 395 -1.95 -17.40 9.23
CA PHE A 395 -2.24 -16.22 8.42
C PHE A 395 -3.25 -15.34 9.14
N PHE A 396 -2.86 -14.10 9.44
CA PHE A 396 -3.79 -13.10 9.97
C PHE A 396 -4.56 -12.48 8.81
N CYS A 397 -5.88 -12.65 8.82
CA CYS A 397 -6.73 -12.31 7.69
C CYS A 397 -7.92 -11.48 8.17
N ASP A 398 -8.20 -10.35 7.50
CA ASP A 398 -9.44 -9.61 7.73
C ASP A 398 -10.58 -10.23 6.91
N VAL A 399 -11.83 -9.97 7.32
CA VAL A 399 -13.02 -10.52 6.65
C VAL A 399 -13.23 -9.97 5.23
N ASP A 400 -12.74 -8.77 4.95
CA ASP A 400 -12.85 -8.13 3.64
C ASP A 400 -11.70 -8.50 2.69
N ILE A 401 -10.89 -9.49 3.06
CA ILE A 401 -9.81 -10.01 2.24
C ILE A 401 -10.32 -11.16 1.37
N THR A 402 -9.93 -11.14 0.10
CA THR A 402 -10.13 -12.24 -0.85
C THR A 402 -8.79 -12.64 -1.42
N PHE A 403 -8.54 -13.94 -1.56
CA PHE A 403 -7.29 -14.43 -2.12
C PHE A 403 -7.49 -15.65 -3.03
N ARG A 404 -6.48 -15.96 -3.84
CA ARG A 404 -6.45 -17.16 -4.69
C ARG A 404 -5.49 -18.23 -4.13
N PRO A 405 -5.54 -19.49 -4.60
CA PRO A 405 -4.72 -20.58 -4.04
C PRO A 405 -3.20 -20.28 -4.03
N ASP A 406 -2.74 -19.51 -5.01
CA ASP A 406 -1.34 -19.12 -5.15
C ASP A 406 -0.81 -18.28 -3.98
N PHE A 407 -1.68 -17.49 -3.33
CA PHE A 407 -1.34 -16.78 -2.09
C PHE A 407 -1.00 -17.75 -0.96
N LEU A 408 -1.78 -18.82 -0.76
CA LEU A 408 -1.52 -19.81 0.30
C LEU A 408 -0.20 -20.55 0.06
N ARG A 409 0.15 -20.80 -1.21
CA ARG A 409 1.46 -21.34 -1.58
C ARG A 409 2.59 -20.39 -1.19
N ARG A 410 2.48 -19.10 -1.50
CA ARG A 410 3.47 -18.08 -1.08
C ARG A 410 3.56 -17.95 0.44
N CYS A 411 2.43 -18.02 1.14
CA CYS A 411 2.40 -18.04 2.62
C CYS A 411 3.32 -19.13 3.20
N ARG A 412 3.30 -20.33 2.62
CA ARG A 412 4.20 -21.45 3.01
C ARG A 412 5.63 -21.25 2.54
N MET A 413 5.82 -20.78 1.30
CA MET A 413 7.14 -20.61 0.71
C MET A 413 7.95 -19.50 1.38
N TYR A 414 7.33 -18.34 1.61
CA TYR A 414 8.00 -17.14 2.09
C TYR A 414 8.10 -17.09 3.62
N THR A 415 7.62 -18.13 4.32
CA THR A 415 7.75 -18.25 5.78
C THR A 415 8.71 -19.39 6.15
N ARG A 416 9.48 -19.22 7.23
CA ARG A 416 10.37 -20.27 7.76
C ARG A 416 10.58 -20.04 9.26
N ARG A 417 10.32 -21.07 10.06
CA ARG A 417 10.46 -21.05 11.53
C ARG A 417 11.78 -20.40 11.95
N LYS A 418 11.71 -19.42 12.86
CA LYS A 418 12.85 -18.68 13.44
C LYS A 418 13.75 -17.92 12.45
N LYS A 419 13.39 -17.88 11.15
CA LYS A 419 14.28 -17.36 10.10
C LYS A 419 13.58 -16.40 9.15
N LYS A 420 12.29 -16.57 8.89
CA LYS A 420 11.59 -15.81 7.85
C LYS A 420 10.11 -15.62 8.15
N VAL A 421 9.63 -14.39 7.98
CA VAL A 421 8.22 -14.02 8.11
C VAL A 421 7.77 -13.34 6.82
N TYR A 422 6.52 -13.56 6.42
CA TYR A 422 5.96 -12.99 5.20
C TYR A 422 4.89 -11.94 5.50
N TYR A 423 5.12 -10.71 5.04
CA TYR A 423 4.20 -9.57 5.11
C TYR A 423 3.77 -9.17 3.68
N PRO A 424 2.78 -9.85 3.08
CA PRO A 424 2.27 -9.48 1.77
C PRO A 424 1.77 -8.03 1.72
N MET A 425 1.98 -7.35 0.60
CA MET A 425 1.28 -6.09 0.31
C MET A 425 0.00 -6.41 -0.43
N VAL A 426 -1.12 -5.94 0.11
CA VAL A 426 -2.46 -6.24 -0.39
C VAL A 426 -2.87 -5.23 -1.44
N PHE A 427 -3.54 -5.69 -2.49
CA PHE A 427 -4.15 -4.80 -3.48
C PHE A 427 -5.52 -4.34 -2.98
N SER A 428 -5.68 -3.05 -2.69
CA SER A 428 -6.97 -2.46 -2.31
C SER A 428 -7.73 -2.04 -3.53
N LEU A 429 -8.91 -2.60 -3.71
CA LEU A 429 -9.83 -2.22 -4.76
C LEU A 429 -10.43 -0.85 -4.46
N PHE A 430 -10.62 -0.04 -5.49
CA PHE A 430 -11.40 1.18 -5.39
C PHE A 430 -12.89 0.88 -5.21
N ASN A 431 -13.66 1.91 -4.86
CA ASN A 431 -15.11 1.81 -4.84
C ASN A 431 -15.60 1.40 -6.23
N PRO A 432 -16.27 0.25 -6.39
CA PRO A 432 -16.71 -0.20 -7.71
C PRO A 432 -17.65 0.80 -8.39
N LYS A 433 -18.41 1.59 -7.61
CA LYS A 433 -19.27 2.67 -8.14
C LYS A 433 -18.49 3.78 -8.84
N ASN A 434 -17.21 3.95 -8.52
CA ASN A 434 -16.34 4.94 -9.15
C ASN A 434 -15.51 4.36 -10.30
N VAL A 435 -15.36 3.03 -10.36
CA VAL A 435 -14.59 2.33 -11.40
C VAL A 435 -15.46 2.03 -12.61
N TYR A 436 -16.71 1.62 -12.38
CA TYR A 436 -17.67 1.26 -13.43
C TYR A 436 -18.68 2.40 -13.61
N GLU A 437 -18.29 3.41 -14.39
CA GLU A 437 -19.07 4.64 -14.61
C GLU A 437 -20.42 4.41 -15.31
N ASP A 438 -20.55 3.32 -16.06
CA ASP A 438 -21.79 2.91 -16.73
C ASP A 438 -22.81 2.28 -15.78
N GLY A 439 -22.46 2.14 -14.49
CA GLY A 439 -23.29 1.53 -13.45
C GLY A 439 -23.34 0.00 -13.51
N ASN A 440 -22.72 -0.64 -14.51
CA ASN A 440 -22.68 -2.09 -14.65
C ASN A 440 -21.53 -2.67 -13.83
N ILE A 441 -21.73 -2.77 -12.52
CA ILE A 441 -20.74 -3.35 -11.62
C ILE A 441 -20.73 -4.87 -11.81
N PRO A 442 -19.60 -5.47 -12.25
CA PRO A 442 -19.50 -6.91 -12.46
C PRO A 442 -19.49 -7.67 -11.14
N LEU A 443 -19.58 -9.01 -11.19
CA LEU A 443 -19.54 -9.83 -9.98
C LEU A 443 -18.20 -9.66 -9.23
N PRO A 444 -18.16 -9.82 -7.89
CA PRO A 444 -16.95 -9.58 -7.10
C PRO A 444 -15.69 -10.32 -7.61
N ALA A 445 -15.84 -11.52 -8.16
CA ALA A 445 -14.73 -12.30 -8.71
C ALA A 445 -14.09 -11.64 -9.96
N GLU A 446 -14.90 -10.97 -10.78
CA GLU A 446 -14.48 -10.29 -12.01
C GLU A 446 -13.84 -8.92 -11.73
N GLN A 447 -14.09 -8.36 -10.54
CA GLN A 447 -13.47 -7.11 -10.08
C GLN A 447 -12.02 -7.28 -9.62
N LEU A 448 -11.54 -8.52 -9.43
CA LEU A 448 -10.20 -8.85 -8.89
C LEU A 448 -9.08 -8.62 -9.92
N LYS A 449 -8.91 -7.36 -10.33
CA LYS A 449 -7.92 -6.92 -11.33
C LYS A 449 -6.85 -6.05 -10.69
N VAL A 450 -5.58 -6.42 -10.90
CA VAL A 450 -4.42 -5.65 -10.42
C VAL A 450 -4.07 -4.60 -11.48
N GLU A 451 -4.81 -3.50 -11.49
CA GLU A 451 -4.65 -2.41 -12.46
C GLU A 451 -4.76 -1.05 -11.75
N ARG A 452 -4.02 -0.04 -12.23
CA ARG A 452 -4.02 1.30 -11.62
C ARG A 452 -5.40 1.98 -11.59
N THR A 453 -6.30 1.57 -12.48
CA THR A 453 -7.69 2.05 -12.57
C THR A 453 -8.64 1.35 -11.60
N HIS A 454 -8.25 0.16 -11.11
CA HIS A 454 -9.10 -0.68 -10.27
C HIS A 454 -8.68 -0.66 -8.79
N GLY A 455 -7.49 -0.13 -8.47
CA GLY A 455 -7.03 -0.05 -7.09
C GLY A 455 -5.57 0.35 -6.93
N PHE A 456 -5.02 0.08 -5.75
CA PHE A 456 -3.64 0.41 -5.39
C PHE A 456 -3.05 -0.58 -4.37
N TRP A 457 -1.72 -0.66 -4.33
CA TRP A 457 -1.00 -1.47 -3.35
C TRP A 457 -0.91 -0.77 -1.99
N ARG A 458 -1.25 -1.48 -0.91
CA ARG A 458 -1.13 -0.98 0.46
C ARG A 458 0.31 -1.03 0.98
N GLU A 459 1.14 -0.10 0.54
CA GLU A 459 2.56 -0.04 0.92
C GLU A 459 2.79 0.10 2.44
N TYR A 460 1.86 0.74 3.15
CA TYR A 460 1.90 0.94 4.61
C TYR A 460 0.92 0.05 5.39
N GLY A 461 0.33 -0.98 4.76
CA GLY A 461 -0.51 -1.96 5.45
C GLY A 461 0.28 -3.18 5.92
N PHE A 462 0.24 -3.51 7.22
CA PHE A 462 0.99 -4.63 7.80
C PHE A 462 0.08 -5.70 8.42
N GLY A 463 -1.23 -5.49 8.39
CA GLY A 463 -2.22 -6.33 9.06
C GLY A 463 -2.34 -7.76 8.53
N MET A 464 -1.98 -8.01 7.27
CA MET A 464 -1.98 -9.34 6.65
C MET A 464 -0.56 -9.90 6.70
N THR A 465 -0.38 -10.99 7.44
CA THR A 465 0.94 -11.59 7.65
C THR A 465 0.87 -13.10 7.84
N CYS A 466 1.87 -13.80 7.29
CA CYS A 466 2.09 -15.22 7.43
C CYS A 466 3.29 -15.49 8.32
N GLN A 467 3.05 -16.16 9.45
CA GLN A 467 4.06 -16.36 10.50
C GLN A 467 3.80 -17.59 11.34
N TYR A 468 4.84 -18.21 11.88
CA TYR A 468 4.69 -19.32 12.80
C TYR A 468 4.30 -18.84 14.20
N ARG A 469 3.44 -19.62 14.89
CA ARG A 469 3.01 -19.33 16.25
C ARG A 469 4.18 -19.05 17.21
N ALA A 470 5.22 -19.89 17.18
CA ALA A 470 6.39 -19.70 18.04
C ALA A 470 7.20 -18.44 17.68
N ASP A 471 7.17 -18.00 16.41
CA ASP A 471 7.85 -16.78 16.00
C ASP A 471 7.10 -15.54 16.50
N TYR A 472 5.77 -15.55 16.39
CA TYR A 472 4.90 -14.49 16.94
C TYR A 472 5.10 -14.34 18.46
N LEU A 473 5.10 -15.45 19.20
CA LEU A 473 5.31 -15.43 20.65
C LEU A 473 6.72 -14.96 21.02
N ARG A 474 7.75 -15.38 20.27
CA ARG A 474 9.14 -14.98 20.52
C ARG A 474 9.34 -13.47 20.40
N VAL A 475 8.69 -12.82 19.44
CA VAL A 475 8.82 -11.35 19.25
C VAL A 475 7.94 -10.54 20.21
N GLY A 476 7.20 -11.20 21.13
CA GLY A 476 6.34 -10.56 22.12
C GLY A 476 4.90 -10.31 21.66
N GLY A 477 4.51 -10.78 20.48
CA GLY A 477 3.14 -10.68 19.96
C GLY A 477 2.66 -9.23 19.71
N PHE A 478 1.36 -8.98 19.88
CA PHE A 478 0.76 -7.64 19.76
C PHE A 478 0.92 -6.83 21.05
N ASP A 479 0.87 -5.51 20.94
CA ASP A 479 0.58 -4.64 22.08
C ASP A 479 -0.94 -4.65 22.33
N LEU A 480 -1.36 -5.25 23.44
CA LEU A 480 -2.76 -5.45 23.78
C LEU A 480 -3.40 -4.23 24.45
N ASN A 481 -2.63 -3.17 24.71
CA ASN A 481 -3.16 -1.88 25.16
C ASN A 481 -3.79 -1.07 24.02
N ILE A 482 -3.59 -1.50 22.77
CA ILE A 482 -4.22 -0.91 21.60
C ILE A 482 -5.67 -1.42 21.50
N GLU A 483 -6.61 -0.53 21.77
CA GLU A 483 -8.04 -0.79 21.61
C GLU A 483 -8.52 -0.42 20.19
N GLY A 484 -9.56 -1.09 19.70
CA GLY A 484 -10.12 -0.82 18.38
C GLY A 484 -9.27 -1.32 17.21
N TRP A 485 -8.96 -0.42 16.27
CA TRP A 485 -8.31 -0.73 14.99
C TRP A 485 -7.18 0.25 14.70
N GLY A 486 -5.99 -0.27 14.33
CA GLY A 486 -4.89 0.51 13.78
C GLY A 486 -3.66 0.56 14.69
N SER A 487 -2.48 0.65 14.06
CA SER A 487 -1.15 0.68 14.70
C SER A 487 -0.67 -0.62 15.35
N GLU A 488 -1.54 -1.59 15.62
CA GLU A 488 -1.14 -2.87 16.21
C GLU A 488 -0.28 -3.69 15.26
N ASP A 489 -0.60 -3.62 13.96
CA ASP A 489 0.10 -4.32 12.89
C ASP A 489 1.50 -3.74 12.64
N LEU A 490 1.61 -2.41 12.66
CA LEU A 490 2.89 -1.70 12.59
C LEU A 490 3.77 -2.04 13.81
N GLY A 491 3.20 -2.08 15.01
CA GLY A 491 3.92 -2.45 16.22
C GLY A 491 4.51 -3.87 16.15
N LEU A 492 3.73 -4.85 15.68
CA LEU A 492 4.23 -6.21 15.46
C LEU A 492 5.33 -6.25 14.39
N TYR A 493 5.15 -5.55 13.26
CA TYR A 493 6.15 -5.47 12.20
C TYR A 493 7.48 -4.88 12.70
N GLN A 494 7.43 -3.81 13.51
CA GLN A 494 8.61 -3.21 14.14
C GLN A 494 9.34 -4.19 15.06
N ARG A 495 8.61 -5.00 15.84
CA ARG A 495 9.21 -6.05 16.69
C ARG A 495 9.96 -7.10 15.87
N TYR A 496 9.46 -7.45 14.67
CA TYR A 496 10.19 -8.32 13.74
C TYR A 496 11.43 -7.65 13.15
N LEU A 497 11.37 -6.36 12.80
CA LEU A 497 12.53 -5.62 12.28
C LEU A 497 13.69 -5.56 13.28
N GLN A 498 13.40 -5.62 14.58
CA GLN A 498 14.41 -5.65 15.64
C GLN A 498 15.10 -7.01 15.77
N GLN A 499 14.63 -8.05 15.07
CA GLN A 499 15.21 -9.40 15.15
C GLN A 499 16.35 -9.57 14.14
N ALA A 500 17.60 -9.55 14.60
CA ALA A 500 18.79 -9.67 13.74
C ALA A 500 18.80 -10.90 12.80
N ASN A 501 18.16 -12.00 13.21
CA ASN A 501 18.15 -13.27 12.50
C ASN A 501 16.84 -13.59 11.77
N THR A 502 15.93 -12.62 11.64
CA THR A 502 14.65 -12.81 10.93
C THR A 502 14.62 -12.01 9.64
N ARG A 503 14.55 -12.71 8.51
CA ARG A 503 14.32 -12.11 7.19
C ARG A 503 12.84 -11.77 7.03
N ILE A 504 12.54 -10.56 6.57
CA ILE A 504 11.16 -10.14 6.34
C ILE A 504 10.91 -10.07 4.85
N ILE A 505 10.14 -11.03 4.32
CA ILE A 505 9.67 -10.93 2.94
C ILE A 505 8.47 -10.01 2.94
N ARG A 506 8.58 -8.85 2.30
CA ARG A 506 7.48 -7.92 2.10
C ARG A 506 7.40 -7.54 0.64
N ALA A 507 6.41 -8.08 -0.07
CA ALA A 507 6.25 -7.92 -1.51
C ALA A 507 4.78 -7.78 -1.92
N PRO A 508 4.47 -7.11 -3.04
CA PRO A 508 3.15 -7.15 -3.66
C PRO A 508 2.68 -8.59 -3.90
N ASP A 509 1.47 -8.91 -3.45
CA ASP A 509 0.86 -10.21 -3.67
C ASP A 509 -0.38 -10.08 -4.57
N ARG A 510 -0.27 -10.53 -5.81
CA ARG A 510 -1.30 -10.36 -6.85
C ARG A 510 -2.54 -11.22 -6.65
N ASP A 511 -2.46 -12.17 -5.73
CA ASP A 511 -3.56 -13.06 -5.39
C ASP A 511 -4.17 -12.68 -4.03
N LEU A 512 -3.95 -11.44 -3.55
CA LEU A 512 -4.45 -10.96 -2.27
C LEU A 512 -5.08 -9.56 -2.42
N PHE A 513 -6.40 -9.50 -2.27
CA PHE A 513 -7.22 -8.32 -2.50
C PHE A 513 -7.94 -7.91 -1.22
N HIS A 514 -8.10 -6.60 -1.04
CA HIS A 514 -8.95 -6.02 -0.01
C HIS A 514 -10.13 -5.32 -0.71
N HIS A 515 -11.35 -5.78 -0.40
CA HIS A 515 -12.56 -5.17 -0.95
C HIS A 515 -12.75 -3.75 -0.44
N PHE A 516 -13.28 -2.88 -1.30
CA PHE A 516 -13.67 -1.55 -0.86
C PHE A 516 -14.79 -1.66 0.18
N HIS A 517 -14.64 -0.90 1.26
CA HIS A 517 -15.72 -0.62 2.20
C HIS A 517 -15.55 0.81 2.70
N ASP A 518 -16.67 1.44 3.05
CA ASP A 518 -16.64 2.79 3.62
C ASP A 518 -15.89 2.77 4.96
N LYS A 519 -15.14 3.84 5.21
CA LYS A 519 -14.45 4.06 6.47
C LYS A 519 -15.21 5.13 7.24
N LYS A 520 -15.61 4.84 8.47
CA LYS A 520 -16.16 5.83 9.40
C LYS A 520 -15.01 6.39 10.24
N CYS A 521 -14.63 7.63 9.97
CA CYS A 521 -13.66 8.35 10.78
C CYS A 521 -14.40 9.10 11.89
N ASP A 522 -13.96 8.96 13.14
CA ASP A 522 -14.46 9.81 14.22
C ASP A 522 -13.89 11.24 14.02
N PRO A 523 -14.75 12.26 13.88
CA PRO A 523 -14.31 13.64 13.65
C PRO A 523 -13.51 14.23 14.82
N ASN A 524 -13.53 13.59 16.00
CA ASN A 524 -12.82 14.05 17.19
C ASN A 524 -11.41 13.47 17.33
N LEU A 525 -10.96 12.65 16.37
CA LEU A 525 -9.60 12.09 16.39
C LEU A 525 -8.55 13.21 16.26
N THR A 526 -7.63 13.29 17.22
CA THR A 526 -6.50 14.24 17.17
C THR A 526 -5.60 13.97 15.96
N ARG A 527 -4.89 14.99 15.42
CA ARG A 527 -4.02 14.84 14.23
C ARG A 527 -3.01 13.68 14.31
N ARG A 528 -2.53 13.34 15.51
CA ARG A 528 -1.64 12.18 15.72
C ARG A 528 -2.32 10.84 15.46
N THR A 529 -3.63 10.74 15.67
CA THR A 529 -4.43 9.53 15.47
C THR A 529 -4.94 9.38 14.03
N VAL A 530 -5.16 10.50 13.32
CA VAL A 530 -5.61 10.48 11.91
C VAL A 530 -4.58 9.84 10.96
N SER A 531 -3.29 9.90 11.32
CA SER A 531 -2.19 9.32 10.54
C SER A 531 -2.18 7.78 10.49
N ILE A 532 -3.04 7.13 11.29
CA ILE A 532 -3.12 5.67 11.47
C ILE A 532 -4.22 5.04 10.60
N MET A 533 -5.14 5.84 10.05
CA MET A 533 -6.04 5.36 9.01
C MET A 533 -5.30 5.32 7.68
N PRO A 534 -5.35 4.21 6.92
CA PRO A 534 -4.72 4.15 5.60
C PRO A 534 -5.35 5.26 4.77
N TRP A 535 -4.50 6.22 4.39
CA TRP A 535 -4.73 7.41 3.59
C TRP A 535 -5.98 7.32 2.70
N ILE A 536 -6.82 8.34 2.84
CA ILE A 536 -7.95 8.67 1.95
C ILE A 536 -7.41 8.95 0.55
#